data_AF-A0A4U3ALY9-F1
#
_entry.id   AF-A0A4U3ALY9-F1
#
_cell.length_a   1.000
_cell.length_b   1.000
_cell.length_c   1.000
_cell.angle_alpha   90.00
_cell.angle_beta   90.00
_cell.angle_gamma   90.00
#
_symmetry.space_group_name_H-M   'P 1'
#
loop_
_entity.id
_entity.type
_entity.pdbx_description
1 polymer ?
#
loop_
_entity_poly.entity_id
_entity_poly.type
_entity_poly.pdbx_seq_one_letter_code
_entity_poly.pdbx_strand_id
1 'polypeptide(L)'
;MTTNNEAGWNLDNSYATLPHSFYTEIPPTPVSSPELVKLNHSLAISLGFNPEELKKEAEIAIFAGNALPEGAHPLAQAYAGHQFGHFNMLGDGRALLIGEQITPSGKRFDIQLKGSGPTPYSRRGDGRAALGPMLREYIISEAMYALDIPTTRSLAVVTTGEPTYRETKLPGAILTRVASSHIRVGTFQYAAARGSIEDLQSLADYTIKRHYPEIEAHENRYTVLL
;
A
#
# COMPACT_ATOMS: atom_id res chain seq x y z
N MET A 1 -28.93 7.27 0.88
CA MET A 1 -28.54 6.43 -0.28
C MET A 1 -27.62 5.36 0.28
N THR A 2 -28.08 4.12 0.34
CA THR A 2 -27.22 2.98 0.70
C THR A 2 -26.18 2.86 -0.41
N THR A 3 -24.93 3.18 -0.10
CA THR A 3 -23.77 2.88 -0.96
C THR A 3 -23.79 1.37 -1.18
N ASN A 4 -24.14 0.97 -2.41
CA ASN A 4 -24.19 -0.44 -2.75
C ASN A 4 -22.73 -0.92 -2.79
N ASN A 5 -22.32 -1.64 -1.75
CA ASN A 5 -20.99 -2.25 -1.66
C ASN A 5 -20.90 -3.49 -2.57
N GLU A 6 -21.28 -3.35 -3.84
CA GLU A 6 -21.29 -4.43 -4.84
C GLU A 6 -19.88 -4.93 -5.13
N ALA A 7 -18.89 -4.02 -5.08
CA ALA A 7 -17.48 -4.33 -5.29
C ALA A 7 -16.86 -5.16 -4.15
N GLY A 8 -17.33 -5.03 -2.92
CA GLY A 8 -16.84 -5.79 -1.75
C GLY A 8 -15.78 -5.09 -0.89
N TRP A 9 -15.72 -3.76 -0.90
CA TRP A 9 -14.84 -2.98 -0.03
C TRP A 9 -15.22 -3.16 1.44
N ASN A 10 -14.25 -3.50 2.28
CA ASN A 10 -14.44 -3.71 3.71
C ASN A 10 -13.17 -3.24 4.43
N LEU A 11 -13.05 -1.91 4.56
CA LEU A 11 -11.84 -1.28 5.06
C LEU A 11 -11.89 -1.05 6.57
N ASP A 12 -10.80 -1.41 7.24
CA ASP A 12 -10.53 -1.08 8.64
C ASP A 12 -9.07 -0.61 8.74
N ASN A 13 -8.81 0.60 9.24
CA ASN A 13 -7.52 1.29 9.05
C ASN A 13 -6.66 1.30 10.31
N SER A 14 -6.20 0.12 10.73
CA SER A 14 -5.45 -0.07 11.96
C SER A 14 -4.09 0.66 11.97
N TYR A 15 -3.41 0.83 10.83
CA TYR A 15 -2.16 1.59 10.77
C TYR A 15 -2.32 3.06 11.20
N ALA A 16 -3.50 3.65 10.98
CA ALA A 16 -3.78 5.02 11.38
C ALA A 16 -3.85 5.19 12.92
N THR A 17 -3.89 4.09 13.69
CA THR A 17 -3.84 4.15 15.16
C THR A 17 -2.43 4.35 15.71
N LEU A 18 -1.40 4.18 14.89
CA LEU A 18 -0.01 4.50 15.26
C LEU A 18 0.17 6.01 15.48
N PRO A 19 1.21 6.44 16.21
CA PRO A 19 1.57 7.84 16.32
C PRO A 19 1.68 8.53 14.94
N HIS A 20 1.21 9.77 14.84
CA HIS A 20 1.26 10.55 13.58
C HIS A 20 2.69 10.76 13.05
N SER A 21 3.74 10.49 13.83
CA SER A 21 5.13 10.47 13.33
C SER A 21 5.36 9.38 12.27
N PHE A 22 4.55 8.32 12.24
CA PHE A 22 4.69 7.20 11.30
C PHE A 22 4.04 7.40 9.95
N TYR A 23 3.25 8.46 9.75
CA TYR A 23 2.58 8.69 8.48
C TYR A 23 2.20 10.14 8.27
N THR A 24 1.74 10.46 7.06
CA THR A 24 1.01 11.69 6.78
C THR A 24 -0.26 11.33 6.04
N GLU A 25 -1.39 11.79 6.56
CA GLU A 25 -2.69 11.71 5.87
C GLU A 25 -2.66 12.62 4.67
N ILE A 26 -2.92 12.06 3.49
CA ILE A 26 -2.91 12.81 2.25
C ILE A 26 -3.76 12.07 1.21
N PRO A 27 -4.67 12.75 0.49
CA PRO A 27 -5.41 12.11 -0.59
C PRO A 27 -4.49 11.78 -1.77
N PRO A 28 -4.83 10.78 -2.61
CA PRO A 28 -4.14 10.58 -3.88
C PRO A 28 -4.31 11.80 -4.79
N THR A 29 -3.40 11.95 -5.76
CA THR A 29 -3.52 12.96 -6.82
C THR A 29 -4.26 12.36 -8.01
N PRO A 30 -5.46 12.86 -8.35
CA PRO A 30 -6.24 12.38 -9.48
C PRO A 30 -5.46 12.43 -10.80
N VAL A 31 -5.95 11.66 -11.78
CA VAL A 31 -5.39 11.55 -13.13
C VAL A 31 -6.45 11.78 -14.20
N SER A 32 -6.02 12.12 -15.41
CA SER A 32 -6.91 12.65 -16.45
C SER A 32 -7.86 11.63 -17.07
N SER A 33 -7.38 10.44 -17.40
CA SER A 33 -8.16 9.44 -18.14
C SER A 33 -7.66 8.03 -17.83
N PRO A 34 -8.06 7.47 -16.68
CA PRO A 34 -7.59 6.16 -16.27
C PRO A 34 -8.28 5.03 -17.01
N GLU A 35 -7.50 4.04 -17.46
CA GLU A 35 -8.01 2.82 -18.08
C GLU A 35 -7.42 1.59 -17.39
N LEU A 36 -8.24 0.55 -17.20
CA LEU A 36 -7.80 -0.71 -16.62
C LEU A 36 -6.94 -1.48 -17.62
N VAL A 37 -5.68 -1.72 -17.25
CA VAL A 37 -4.74 -2.53 -18.06
C VAL A 37 -4.79 -4.00 -17.61
N LYS A 38 -4.83 -4.23 -16.31
CA LYS A 38 -4.83 -5.57 -15.74
C LYS A 38 -5.58 -5.62 -14.43
N LEU A 39 -6.38 -6.66 -14.24
CA LEU A 39 -7.01 -7.03 -12.98
C LEU A 39 -6.64 -8.48 -12.63
N ASN A 40 -6.35 -8.73 -11.36
CA ASN A 40 -6.06 -10.04 -10.81
C ASN A 40 -7.33 -10.66 -10.20
N HIS A 41 -8.00 -11.50 -10.99
CA HIS A 41 -9.27 -12.11 -10.59
C HIS A 41 -9.15 -13.03 -9.36
N SER A 42 -8.11 -13.87 -9.29
CA SER A 42 -7.95 -14.81 -8.18
C SER A 42 -7.65 -14.07 -6.87
N LEU A 43 -6.79 -13.05 -6.93
CA LEU A 43 -6.51 -12.20 -5.77
C LEU A 43 -7.77 -11.42 -5.35
N ALA A 44 -8.50 -10.82 -6.30
CA ALA A 44 -9.74 -10.10 -6.02
C ALA A 44 -10.73 -10.97 -5.23
N ILE A 45 -11.00 -12.19 -5.70
CA ILE A 45 -11.90 -13.14 -5.02
C ILE A 45 -11.38 -13.46 -3.61
N SER A 46 -10.07 -13.70 -3.46
CA SER A 46 -9.48 -14.02 -2.15
C SER A 46 -9.58 -12.88 -1.13
N LEU A 47 -9.65 -11.64 -1.61
CA LEU A 47 -9.83 -10.43 -0.80
C LEU A 47 -11.31 -10.12 -0.49
N GLY A 48 -12.25 -10.89 -1.05
CA GLY A 48 -13.69 -10.69 -0.91
C GLY A 48 -14.30 -9.75 -1.94
N PHE A 49 -13.56 -9.37 -2.98
CA PHE A 49 -14.09 -8.51 -4.03
C PHE A 49 -14.83 -9.28 -5.12
N ASN A 50 -15.78 -8.61 -5.76
CA ASN A 50 -16.41 -9.08 -7.00
C ASN A 50 -15.60 -8.58 -8.23
N PRO A 51 -14.91 -9.46 -8.98
CA PRO A 51 -14.04 -9.03 -10.09
C PRO A 51 -14.77 -8.34 -11.24
N GLU A 52 -16.05 -8.60 -11.47
CA GLU A 52 -16.80 -7.95 -12.54
C GLU A 52 -17.20 -6.51 -12.15
N GLU A 53 -17.47 -6.29 -10.87
CA GLU A 53 -17.71 -4.95 -10.31
C GLU A 53 -16.44 -4.10 -10.35
N LEU A 54 -15.28 -4.69 -10.03
CA LEU A 54 -13.99 -4.02 -10.08
C LEU A 54 -13.55 -3.54 -11.48
N LYS A 55 -14.23 -3.97 -12.55
CA LYS A 55 -13.99 -3.48 -13.92
C LYS A 55 -14.82 -2.26 -14.28
N LYS A 56 -15.80 -1.87 -13.46
CA LYS A 56 -16.64 -0.70 -13.72
C LYS A 56 -15.83 0.58 -13.51
N GLU A 57 -16.24 1.64 -14.21
CA GLU A 57 -15.54 2.94 -14.19
C GLU A 57 -15.36 3.51 -12.78
N ALA A 58 -16.33 3.30 -11.88
CA ALA A 58 -16.25 3.73 -10.48
C ALA A 58 -15.06 3.09 -9.73
N GLU A 59 -14.80 1.79 -9.97
CA GLU A 59 -13.72 1.05 -9.31
C GLU A 59 -12.37 1.30 -9.97
N ILE A 60 -12.35 1.51 -11.29
CA ILE A 60 -11.17 1.99 -12.01
C ILE A 60 -10.75 3.37 -11.47
N ALA A 61 -11.70 4.25 -11.19
CA ALA A 61 -11.44 5.55 -10.57
C ALA A 61 -10.82 5.41 -9.18
N ILE A 62 -11.20 4.39 -8.38
CA ILE A 62 -10.55 4.08 -7.11
C ILE A 62 -9.11 3.62 -7.31
N PHE A 63 -8.86 2.65 -8.21
CA PHE A 63 -7.50 2.18 -8.51
C PHE A 63 -6.58 3.27 -9.08
N ALA A 64 -7.18 4.29 -9.71
CA ALA A 64 -6.49 5.46 -10.23
C ALA A 64 -6.28 6.58 -9.18
N GLY A 65 -6.88 6.48 -8.00
CA GLY A 65 -6.86 7.54 -7.00
C GLY A 65 -7.69 8.77 -7.38
N ASN A 66 -8.66 8.62 -8.29
CA ASN A 66 -9.65 9.65 -8.64
C ASN A 66 -10.84 9.65 -7.69
N ALA A 67 -11.08 8.51 -7.04
CA ALA A 67 -12.08 8.32 -6.00
C ALA A 67 -11.48 7.49 -4.87
N LEU A 68 -12.18 7.42 -3.74
CA LEU A 68 -11.84 6.55 -2.62
C LEU A 68 -13.07 5.71 -2.27
N PRO A 69 -12.89 4.43 -1.91
CA PRO A 69 -13.98 3.62 -1.43
C PRO A 69 -14.45 4.12 -0.06
N GLU A 70 -15.67 3.74 0.32
CA GLU A 70 -16.17 4.02 1.67
C GLU A 70 -15.25 3.41 2.73
N GLY A 71 -14.99 4.16 3.80
CA GLY A 71 -14.10 3.75 4.88
C GLY A 71 -12.60 3.89 4.59
N ALA A 72 -12.21 4.42 3.42
CA ALA A 72 -10.80 4.69 3.12
C ALA A 72 -10.19 5.75 4.07
N HIS A 73 -8.93 5.54 4.44
CA HIS A 73 -8.15 6.48 5.25
C HIS A 73 -6.75 6.65 4.64
N PRO A 74 -6.62 7.45 3.57
CA PRO A 74 -5.43 7.49 2.75
C PRO A 74 -4.24 8.12 3.49
N LEU A 75 -3.14 7.38 3.58
CA LEU A 75 -1.91 7.83 4.23
C LEU A 75 -0.66 7.38 3.48
N ALA A 76 0.39 8.18 3.60
CA ALA A 76 1.74 7.83 3.16
C ALA A 76 2.59 7.50 4.39
N GLN A 77 3.25 6.34 4.41
CA GLN A 77 4.03 5.91 5.58
C GLN A 77 5.41 6.60 5.61
N ALA A 78 5.82 7.05 6.78
CA ALA A 78 7.18 7.49 7.05
C ALA A 78 8.06 6.27 7.36
N TYR A 79 9.25 6.22 6.75
CA TYR A 79 10.26 5.23 7.10
C TYR A 79 11.65 5.77 6.76
N ALA A 80 12.69 5.08 7.21
CA ALA A 80 14.07 5.38 6.90
C ALA A 80 14.72 4.14 6.27
N GLY A 81 16.00 4.23 5.91
CA GLY A 81 16.71 3.06 5.43
C GLY A 81 18.15 3.34 5.12
N HIS A 82 18.96 2.29 5.19
CA HIS A 82 20.33 2.33 4.71
C HIS A 82 20.34 2.06 3.20
N GLN A 83 20.44 3.11 2.39
CA GLN A 83 20.62 2.97 0.94
C GLN A 83 22.12 2.91 0.65
N PHE A 84 22.59 1.76 0.14
CA PHE A 84 24.01 1.52 -0.15
C PHE A 84 24.92 1.81 1.07
N GLY A 85 24.49 1.39 2.27
CA GLY A 85 25.24 1.57 3.52
C GLY A 85 25.06 2.93 4.20
N HIS A 86 24.38 3.90 3.58
CA HIS A 86 24.16 5.23 4.16
C HIS A 86 22.75 5.39 4.69
N PHE A 87 22.62 5.85 5.93
CA PHE A 87 21.33 6.13 6.55
C PHE A 87 20.63 7.31 5.88
N ASN A 88 19.37 7.12 5.47
CA ASN A 88 18.56 8.11 4.78
C ASN A 88 17.14 8.15 5.35
N MET A 89 16.60 9.36 5.48
CA MET A 89 15.17 9.57 5.67
C MET A 89 14.44 9.31 4.35
N LEU A 90 13.43 8.46 4.40
CA LEU A 90 12.62 8.04 3.25
C LEU A 90 11.14 8.26 3.58
N GLY A 91 10.30 7.31 3.20
CA GLY A 91 8.85 7.41 3.26
C GLY A 91 8.24 7.04 1.91
N ASP A 92 6.93 6.88 1.91
CA ASP A 92 6.18 6.50 0.72
C ASP A 92 6.10 7.67 -0.26
N GLY A 93 7.19 7.90 -0.99
CA GLY A 93 7.35 9.06 -1.89
C GLY A 93 6.59 8.97 -3.21
N ARG A 94 5.89 7.86 -3.47
CA ARG A 94 5.01 7.66 -4.64
C ARG A 94 4.01 6.55 -4.39
N ALA A 95 3.70 6.30 -3.12
CA ALA A 95 2.81 5.23 -2.73
C ALA A 95 1.86 5.76 -1.66
N LEU A 96 0.66 5.22 -1.61
CA LEU A 96 -0.36 5.65 -0.67
C LEU A 96 -1.17 4.44 -0.22
N LEU A 97 -1.15 4.15 1.08
CA LEU A 97 -2.07 3.18 1.68
C LEU A 97 -3.45 3.82 1.68
N ILE A 98 -4.39 3.30 0.89
CA ILE A 98 -5.76 3.84 0.85
C ILE A 98 -6.66 3.21 1.91
N GLY A 99 -6.29 2.03 2.40
CA GLY A 99 -6.90 1.38 3.55
C GLY A 99 -6.46 -0.07 3.67
N GLU A 100 -7.04 -0.78 4.62
CA GLU A 100 -6.73 -2.19 4.88
C GLU A 100 -8.00 -3.04 4.75
N GLN A 101 -8.02 -3.88 3.71
CA GLN A 101 -9.14 -4.75 3.38
C GLN A 101 -9.21 -5.92 4.36
N ILE A 102 -10.37 -6.13 4.95
CA ILE A 102 -10.71 -7.32 5.74
C ILE A 102 -11.39 -8.34 4.84
N THR A 103 -10.72 -9.49 4.64
CA THR A 103 -11.24 -10.58 3.81
C THR A 103 -12.44 -11.27 4.47
N PRO A 104 -13.21 -12.09 3.73
CA PRO A 104 -14.28 -12.90 4.32
C PRO A 104 -13.79 -13.89 5.39
N SER A 105 -12.49 -14.24 5.38
CA SER A 105 -11.85 -15.06 6.40
C SER A 105 -11.30 -14.26 7.59
N GLY A 106 -11.56 -12.95 7.66
CA GLY A 106 -11.12 -12.07 8.74
C GLY A 106 -9.64 -11.68 8.68
N LYS A 107 -8.94 -11.98 7.57
CA LYS A 107 -7.55 -11.58 7.39
C LYS A 107 -7.47 -10.13 6.91
N ARG A 108 -6.42 -9.42 7.30
CA ARG A 108 -6.19 -8.02 6.96
C ARG A 108 -5.10 -7.87 5.90
N PHE A 109 -5.37 -7.09 4.85
CA PHE A 109 -4.40 -6.76 3.82
C PHE A 109 -4.39 -5.27 3.51
N ASP A 110 -3.21 -4.67 3.48
CA ASP A 110 -3.00 -3.31 3.01
C ASP A 110 -3.34 -3.21 1.52
N ILE A 111 -4.07 -2.18 1.13
CA ILE A 111 -4.30 -1.78 -0.25
C ILE A 111 -3.53 -0.48 -0.52
N GLN A 112 -2.46 -0.56 -1.31
CA GLN A 112 -1.56 0.55 -1.59
C GLN A 112 -1.57 0.93 -3.08
N LEU A 113 -1.83 2.20 -3.38
CA LEU A 113 -1.71 2.74 -4.74
C LEU A 113 -0.28 3.26 -4.96
N LYS A 114 0.45 2.66 -5.90
CA LYS A 114 1.82 3.05 -6.25
C LYS A 114 1.84 3.79 -7.58
N GLY A 115 2.28 5.04 -7.56
CA GLY A 115 2.20 6.00 -8.67
C GLY A 115 1.09 7.04 -8.51
N SER A 116 0.40 7.05 -7.37
CA SER A 116 -0.78 7.88 -7.08
C SER A 116 -0.49 9.36 -6.81
N GLY A 117 0.72 9.84 -7.13
CA GLY A 117 1.09 11.24 -7.00
C GLY A 117 2.11 11.51 -5.89
N PRO A 118 2.55 12.78 -5.77
CA PRO A 118 3.54 13.17 -4.80
C PRO A 118 2.98 13.17 -3.37
N THR A 119 3.86 12.90 -2.41
CA THR A 119 3.62 12.95 -0.97
C THR A 119 4.73 13.79 -0.33
N PRO A 120 4.64 14.13 0.97
CA PRO A 120 5.75 14.79 1.68
C PRO A 120 7.08 14.03 1.61
N TYR A 121 7.04 12.74 1.28
CA TYR A 121 8.21 11.86 1.17
C TYR A 121 8.76 11.72 -0.26
N SER A 122 8.18 12.40 -1.26
CA SER A 122 8.62 12.32 -2.66
C SER A 122 10.02 12.88 -2.90
N ARG A 123 10.54 13.68 -1.97
CA ARG A 123 11.83 14.39 -2.11
C ARG A 123 11.83 15.21 -3.40
N ARG A 124 12.61 14.80 -4.41
CA ARG A 124 12.69 15.45 -5.74
C ARG A 124 11.93 14.69 -6.83
N GLY A 125 11.23 13.61 -6.50
CA GLY A 125 10.45 12.82 -7.44
C GLY A 125 9.07 13.41 -7.71
N ASP A 126 8.48 13.06 -8.85
CA ASP A 126 7.14 13.47 -9.28
C ASP A 126 5.99 12.70 -8.61
N GLY A 127 6.30 11.65 -7.85
CA GLY A 127 5.29 10.79 -7.23
C GLY A 127 4.55 9.87 -8.21
N ARG A 128 4.93 9.86 -9.50
CA ARG A 128 4.27 9.09 -10.56
C ARG A 128 5.10 7.87 -10.97
N ALA A 129 4.45 6.93 -11.66
CA ALA A 129 5.09 5.72 -12.18
C ALA A 129 4.79 5.54 -13.67
N ALA A 130 5.74 4.98 -14.41
CA ALA A 130 5.54 4.59 -15.80
C ALA A 130 4.90 3.20 -15.89
N LEU A 131 4.16 2.93 -16.96
CA LEU A 131 3.44 1.67 -17.19
C LEU A 131 4.33 0.43 -17.14
N GLY A 132 5.48 0.47 -17.84
CA GLY A 132 6.40 -0.68 -17.92
C GLY A 132 6.83 -1.21 -16.53
N PRO A 133 7.36 -0.36 -15.63
CA PRO A 133 7.67 -0.76 -14.26
C PRO A 133 6.49 -1.35 -13.46
N MET A 134 5.26 -0.83 -13.62
CA MET A 134 4.08 -1.35 -12.91
C MET A 134 3.68 -2.73 -13.42
N LEU A 135 3.70 -2.95 -14.74
CA LEU A 135 3.46 -4.27 -15.33
C LEU A 135 4.54 -5.29 -14.94
N ARG A 136 5.81 -4.86 -14.87
CA ARG A 136 6.90 -5.73 -14.45
C ARG A 136 6.76 -6.15 -12.98
N GLU A 137 6.37 -5.23 -12.10
CA GLU A 137 6.07 -5.55 -10.71
C GLU A 137 4.90 -6.52 -10.60
N TYR A 138 3.81 -6.30 -11.35
CA TYR A 138 2.67 -7.22 -11.42
C TYR A 138 3.09 -8.64 -11.85
N ILE A 139 3.88 -8.77 -12.92
CA ILE A 139 4.27 -10.09 -13.43
C ILE A 139 5.17 -10.82 -12.43
N ILE A 140 6.15 -10.12 -11.87
CA ILE A 140 7.13 -10.72 -10.95
C ILE A 140 6.47 -11.09 -9.62
N SER A 141 5.62 -10.22 -9.05
CA SER A 141 4.92 -10.51 -7.79
C SER A 141 4.06 -11.76 -7.91
N GLU A 142 3.30 -11.88 -8.98
CA GLU A 142 2.39 -13.00 -9.19
C GLU A 142 3.12 -14.29 -9.57
N ALA A 143 4.24 -14.19 -10.29
CA ALA A 143 5.12 -15.34 -10.54
C ALA A 143 5.73 -15.88 -9.24
N MET A 144 6.24 -15.01 -8.37
CA MET A 144 6.79 -15.38 -7.07
C MET A 144 5.72 -16.07 -6.20
N TYR A 145 4.50 -15.55 -6.19
CA TYR A 145 3.38 -16.18 -5.47
C TYR A 145 3.03 -17.56 -6.04
N ALA A 146 3.00 -17.71 -7.36
CA ALA A 146 2.71 -19.00 -8.01
C ALA A 146 3.82 -20.05 -7.76
N LEU A 147 5.03 -19.61 -7.42
CA LEU A 147 6.15 -20.44 -7.02
C LEU A 147 6.20 -20.71 -5.50
N ASP A 148 5.16 -20.30 -4.76
CA ASP A 148 5.07 -20.42 -3.30
C ASP A 148 6.17 -19.64 -2.56
N ILE A 149 6.63 -18.53 -3.15
CA ILE A 149 7.61 -17.63 -2.53
C ILE A 149 6.87 -16.43 -1.93
N PRO A 150 7.02 -16.15 -0.61
CA PRO A 150 6.39 -15.01 0.03
C PRO A 150 6.70 -13.69 -0.68
N THR A 151 5.65 -12.94 -1.01
CA THR A 151 5.75 -11.73 -1.82
C THR A 151 4.53 -10.84 -1.61
N THR A 152 4.69 -9.53 -1.84
CA THR A 152 3.54 -8.65 -2.05
C THR A 152 2.81 -9.05 -3.33
N ARG A 153 1.50 -8.85 -3.39
CA ARG A 153 0.65 -9.22 -4.52
C ARG A 153 0.20 -7.99 -5.30
N SER A 154 -0.29 -8.20 -6.52
CA SER A 154 -0.71 -7.12 -7.41
C SER A 154 -2.16 -7.32 -7.86
N LEU A 155 -3.03 -6.41 -7.43
CA LEU A 155 -4.48 -6.48 -7.70
C LEU A 155 -4.83 -5.88 -9.05
N ALA A 156 -4.41 -4.64 -9.31
CA ALA A 156 -4.77 -3.94 -10.54
C ALA A 156 -3.63 -3.06 -11.06
N VAL A 157 -3.57 -2.87 -12.37
CA VAL A 157 -2.75 -1.84 -13.03
C VAL A 157 -3.68 -0.99 -13.89
N VAL A 158 -3.62 0.32 -13.69
CA VAL A 158 -4.38 1.30 -14.50
C VAL A 158 -3.41 2.28 -15.15
N THR A 159 -3.72 2.73 -16.37
CA THR A 159 -3.06 3.91 -16.96
C THR A 159 -3.59 5.18 -16.31
N THR A 160 -2.90 6.31 -16.50
CA THR A 160 -3.34 7.60 -15.96
C THR A 160 -3.93 8.54 -17.01
N GLY A 161 -3.73 8.25 -18.31
CA GLY A 161 -3.98 9.22 -19.39
C GLY A 161 -2.94 10.34 -19.47
N GLU A 162 -1.93 10.33 -18.59
CA GLU A 162 -0.90 11.35 -18.46
C GLU A 162 0.48 10.74 -18.75
N PRO A 163 1.40 11.47 -19.40
CA PRO A 163 2.76 11.01 -19.55
C PRO A 163 3.56 11.16 -18.25
N THR A 164 4.52 10.26 -18.05
CA THR A 164 5.62 10.42 -17.09
C THR A 164 6.92 10.64 -17.84
N TYR A 165 7.78 11.53 -17.31
CA TYR A 165 9.04 11.89 -17.94
C TYR A 165 10.19 11.22 -17.21
N ARG A 166 10.93 10.36 -17.91
CA ARG A 166 12.18 9.75 -17.45
C ARG A 166 13.27 10.14 -18.45
N GLU A 167 14.08 9.19 -18.90
CA GLU A 167 14.96 9.38 -20.06
C GLU A 167 14.15 9.69 -21.33
N THR A 168 12.92 9.15 -21.41
CA THR A 168 11.95 9.42 -22.48
C THR A 168 10.56 9.74 -21.90
N LYS A 169 9.64 10.17 -22.77
CA LYS A 169 8.22 10.29 -22.46
C LYS A 169 7.59 8.89 -22.44
N LEU A 170 7.01 8.48 -21.32
CA LEU A 170 6.39 7.17 -21.12
C LEU A 170 4.94 7.30 -20.65
N PRO A 171 4.04 6.35 -20.96
CA PRO A 171 2.70 6.31 -20.38
C PRO A 171 2.76 6.19 -18.86
N GLY A 172 2.01 7.03 -18.14
CA GLY A 172 1.84 6.93 -16.70
C GLY A 172 0.91 5.78 -16.31
N ALA A 173 1.15 5.19 -15.13
CA ALA A 173 0.33 4.13 -14.58
C ALA A 173 0.36 4.13 -13.05
N ILE A 174 -0.65 3.47 -12.47
CA ILE A 174 -0.77 3.21 -11.03
C ILE A 174 -0.92 1.70 -10.84
N LEU A 175 -0.18 1.14 -9.88
CA LEU A 175 -0.31 -0.24 -9.42
C LEU A 175 -1.06 -0.26 -8.10
N THR A 176 -2.12 -1.06 -8.00
CA THR A 176 -2.75 -1.42 -6.73
C THR A 176 -2.03 -2.64 -6.15
N ARG A 177 -1.15 -2.39 -5.19
CA ARG A 177 -0.36 -3.40 -4.48
C ARG A 177 -1.07 -3.86 -3.22
N VAL A 178 -0.98 -5.14 -2.94
CA VAL A 178 -1.62 -5.79 -1.78
C VAL A 178 -0.56 -6.52 -0.95
N ALA A 179 -0.58 -6.36 0.36
CA ALA A 179 0.33 -7.05 1.27
C ALA A 179 -0.33 -7.28 2.64
N SER A 180 0.16 -8.23 3.43
CA SER A 180 -0.26 -8.35 4.83
C SER A 180 0.10 -7.09 5.63
N SER A 181 1.19 -6.41 5.27
CA SER A 181 1.63 -5.12 5.79
C SER A 181 2.74 -4.50 4.94
N HIS A 182 2.85 -3.18 4.93
CA HIS A 182 3.96 -2.42 4.35
C HIS A 182 4.99 -1.92 5.38
N ILE A 183 4.93 -2.41 6.63
CA ILE A 183 5.99 -2.23 7.64
C ILE A 183 7.30 -2.81 7.09
N ARG A 184 8.40 -2.10 7.32
CA ARG A 184 9.75 -2.47 6.88
C ARG A 184 10.69 -2.46 8.08
N VAL A 185 11.84 -3.10 7.96
CA VAL A 185 12.99 -2.84 8.86
C VAL A 185 13.27 -1.33 8.93
N GLY A 186 13.14 -0.64 7.80
CA GLY A 186 13.25 0.82 7.70
C GLY A 186 12.24 1.62 8.54
N THR A 187 11.07 1.05 8.84
CA THR A 187 10.07 1.68 9.72
C THR A 187 10.55 1.67 11.18
N PHE A 188 11.16 0.56 11.63
CA PHE A 188 11.79 0.49 12.95
C PHE A 188 13.05 1.36 13.03
N GLN A 189 13.84 1.42 11.96
CA GLN A 189 14.98 2.35 11.88
C GLN A 189 14.54 3.81 11.96
N TYR A 190 13.39 4.15 11.38
CA TYR A 190 12.79 5.48 11.51
C TYR A 190 12.39 5.77 12.96
N ALA A 191 11.65 4.86 13.60
CA ALA A 191 11.24 4.99 14.99
C ALA A 191 12.45 5.21 15.91
N ALA A 192 13.50 4.39 15.77
CA ALA A 192 14.71 4.49 16.59
C ALA A 192 15.51 5.79 16.36
N ALA A 193 15.47 6.36 15.15
CA ALA A 193 16.27 7.54 14.80
C ALA A 193 15.53 8.88 14.99
N ARG A 194 14.19 8.88 14.94
CA ARG A 194 13.37 10.10 14.95
C ARG A 194 12.25 10.10 15.97
N GLY A 195 11.76 8.93 16.36
CA GLY A 195 10.72 8.77 17.36
C GLY A 195 11.29 8.71 18.77
N SER A 196 10.39 8.65 19.74
CA SER A 196 10.73 8.32 21.13
C SER A 196 10.81 6.80 21.35
N ILE A 197 11.20 6.38 22.55
CA ILE A 197 11.15 4.95 22.92
C ILE A 197 9.70 4.46 22.89
N GLU A 198 8.74 5.30 23.27
CA GLU A 198 7.31 5.02 23.25
C GLU A 198 6.80 4.85 21.81
N ASP A 199 7.30 5.62 20.84
CA ASP A 199 6.98 5.44 19.42
C ASP A 199 7.47 4.06 18.92
N LEU A 200 8.71 3.69 19.27
CA LEU A 200 9.29 2.40 18.91
C LEU A 200 8.51 1.24 19.54
N GLN A 201 8.14 1.37 20.82
CA GLN A 201 7.30 0.39 21.52
C GLN A 201 5.91 0.28 20.88
N SER A 202 5.29 1.41 20.52
CA SER A 202 3.99 1.44 19.85
C SER A 202 4.03 0.70 18.50
N LEU A 203 5.08 0.92 17.71
CA LEU A 203 5.29 0.20 16.45
C LEU A 203 5.51 -1.31 16.67
N ALA A 204 6.30 -1.68 17.67
CA ALA A 204 6.57 -3.08 18.00
C ALA A 204 5.30 -3.79 18.48
N ASP A 205 4.55 -3.20 19.40
CA ASP A 205 3.28 -3.72 19.90
C ASP A 205 2.25 -3.87 18.79
N TYR A 206 2.12 -2.86 17.94
CA TYR A 206 1.26 -2.92 16.76
C TYR A 206 1.66 -4.06 15.81
N THR A 207 2.97 -4.24 15.58
CA THR A 207 3.48 -5.31 14.70
C THR A 207 3.18 -6.68 15.29
N ILE A 208 3.38 -6.88 16.59
CA ILE A 208 3.07 -8.12 17.31
C ILE A 208 1.58 -8.41 17.22
N LYS A 209 0.72 -7.47 17.63
CA LYS A 209 -0.74 -7.66 17.62
C LYS A 209 -1.27 -8.01 16.23
N ARG A 210 -0.68 -7.43 15.17
CA ARG A 210 -1.13 -7.63 13.80
C ARG A 210 -0.62 -8.92 13.16
N HIS A 211 0.64 -9.29 13.39
CA HIS A 211 1.30 -10.37 12.64
C HIS A 211 1.68 -11.58 13.48
N TYR A 212 1.82 -11.41 14.79
CA TYR A 212 2.26 -12.42 15.73
C TYR A 212 1.42 -12.41 17.03
N PRO A 213 0.08 -12.48 16.95
CA PRO A 213 -0.77 -12.42 18.13
C PRO A 213 -0.45 -13.52 19.17
N GLU A 214 0.12 -14.65 18.73
CA GLU A 214 0.55 -15.75 19.59
C GLU A 214 1.67 -15.38 20.58
N ILE A 215 2.44 -14.32 20.30
CA ILE A 215 3.52 -13.86 21.20
C ILE A 215 3.14 -12.64 22.03
N GLU A 216 1.90 -12.13 21.91
CA GLU A 216 1.47 -10.89 22.58
C GLU A 216 1.57 -10.96 24.12
N ALA A 217 1.22 -12.12 24.69
CA ALA A 217 1.26 -12.39 26.12
C ALA A 217 2.63 -12.91 26.62
N HIS A 218 3.62 -13.02 25.74
CA HIS A 218 4.94 -13.52 26.11
C HIS A 218 5.73 -12.46 26.88
N GLU A 219 6.35 -12.82 28.00
CA GLU A 219 7.12 -11.88 28.85
C GLU A 219 8.22 -11.16 28.07
N ASN A 220 8.91 -11.89 27.18
CA ASN A 220 9.96 -11.36 26.31
C ASN A 220 9.51 -11.12 24.86
N ARG A 221 8.25 -10.71 24.65
CA ARG A 221 7.63 -10.60 23.30
C ARG A 221 8.47 -9.84 22.26
N TYR A 222 9.19 -8.79 22.66
CA TYR A 222 10.03 -8.03 21.73
C TYR A 222 11.28 -8.78 21.29
N THR A 223 11.85 -9.62 22.16
CA THR A 223 12.97 -10.49 21.80
C THR A 223 12.50 -11.61 20.87
N VAL A 224 11.29 -12.14 21.07
CA VAL A 224 10.71 -13.19 20.21
C VAL A 224 10.29 -12.65 18.85
N LEU A 225 9.98 -11.36 18.73
CA LEU A 225 9.69 -10.70 17.45
C LEU A 225 10.91 -10.65 16.49
N LEU A 226 12.13 -10.70 17.03
CA LEU A 226 13.39 -10.61 16.28
C LEU A 226 13.85 -11.98 15.76
#